data_AF-A0A1I1T093-F1
#
_entry.id   AF-A0A1I1T093-F1
#
_cell.length_a   1.000
_cell.length_b   1.000
_cell.length_c   1.000
_cell.angle_alpha   90.00
_cell.angle_beta   90.00
_cell.angle_gamma   90.00
#
_symmetry.space_group_name_H-M   'P 1'
#
loop_
_entity.id
_entity.type
_entity.pdbx_description
1 polymer ?
#
loop_
_entity_poly.entity_id
_entity_poly.type
_entity_poly.pdbx_seq_one_letter_code
_entity_poly.pdbx_strand_id
1 'polypeptide(L)'
;MSVANGSLLSGATSGAAAAPEPVSIIVVPGWRDSGPGHWQSLWTDRLPQASRVVQDDWITPVRHAWVPTLERTVLEAPHPVVIVAHSLGCIATVHMGAEASARVTGALLVAPADPERRAVLSDFAPVPYAPLPYRSILVASSNDPYCPIRLAGAYARAWGSEFVRLQQAGHVNVESGHGEWPLGWALLHSLVDGAGWGMGSGAEPARSAA
;
A
#
# COMPACT_ATOMS: atom_id res chain seq x y z
N MET A 1 -54.19 37.20 33.42
CA MET A 1 -53.37 37.23 32.18
C MET A 1 -52.07 36.49 32.51
N SER A 2 -51.85 35.23 32.13
CA SER A 2 -51.68 34.64 30.78
C SER A 2 -50.19 34.32 30.55
N VAL A 3 -49.84 33.01 30.56
CA VAL A 3 -48.85 32.21 29.76
C VAL A 3 -47.61 32.89 29.15
N ALA A 4 -46.41 32.29 28.96
CA ALA A 4 -45.98 30.90 28.75
C ALA A 4 -44.44 30.70 28.88
N ASN A 5 -44.06 29.43 29.02
CA ASN A 5 -42.82 28.67 28.74
C ASN A 5 -41.72 29.25 27.82
N GLY A 6 -40.48 28.78 28.06
CA GLY A 6 -39.42 28.69 27.05
C GLY A 6 -38.12 28.08 27.56
N SER A 7 -38.04 26.74 27.62
CA SER A 7 -36.80 25.97 27.74
C SER A 7 -36.10 25.91 26.39
N LEU A 8 -34.78 26.15 26.34
CA LEU A 8 -33.93 25.65 25.25
C LEU A 8 -32.55 25.24 25.79
N LEU A 9 -32.37 23.92 25.84
CA LEU A 9 -31.11 23.20 25.91
C LEU A 9 -30.31 23.51 24.64
N SER A 10 -29.09 24.04 24.78
CA SER A 10 -28.12 24.08 23.67
C SER A 10 -27.32 22.78 23.70
N GLY A 11 -27.63 21.89 22.76
CA GLY A 11 -26.92 20.64 22.54
C GLY A 11 -25.53 20.91 21.96
N ALA A 12 -24.49 20.50 22.68
CA ALA A 12 -23.18 20.28 22.09
C ALA A 12 -23.29 19.07 21.16
N THR A 13 -23.24 19.30 19.85
CA THR A 13 -23.00 18.23 18.88
C THR A 13 -21.56 17.78 19.05
N SER A 14 -21.37 16.62 19.69
CA SER A 14 -20.11 15.91 19.64
C SER A 14 -19.80 15.59 18.18
N GLY A 15 -18.63 16.03 17.71
CA GLY A 15 -18.07 15.55 16.46
C GLY A 15 -17.71 14.08 16.63
N ALA A 16 -18.68 13.19 16.37
CA ALA A 16 -18.37 11.79 16.13
C ALA A 16 -17.48 11.76 14.88
N ALA A 17 -16.22 11.33 15.04
CA ALA A 17 -15.38 11.00 13.90
C ALA A 17 -16.19 10.04 13.02
N ALA A 18 -16.38 10.39 11.75
CA ALA A 18 -17.04 9.51 10.79
C ALA A 18 -16.34 8.15 10.86
N ALA A 19 -17.12 7.06 10.89
CA ALA A 19 -16.55 5.72 10.82
C ALA A 19 -15.64 5.65 9.58
N PRO A 20 -14.44 5.05 9.68
CA PRO A 20 -13.56 4.94 8.53
C PRO A 20 -14.31 4.26 7.39
N GLU A 21 -14.27 4.88 6.20
CA GLU A 21 -14.82 4.30 4.99
C GLU A 21 -14.22 2.89 4.79
N PRO A 22 -15.02 1.90 4.39
CA PRO A 22 -14.52 0.55 4.19
C PRO A 22 -13.43 0.55 3.11
N VAL A 23 -12.38 -0.24 3.32
CA VAL A 23 -11.26 -0.41 2.39
C VAL A 23 -11.06 -1.87 2.03
N SER A 24 -10.58 -2.14 0.83
CA SER A 24 -10.13 -3.46 0.40
C SER A 24 -8.61 -3.54 0.55
N ILE A 25 -8.11 -4.58 1.23
CA ILE A 25 -6.68 -4.81 1.36
C ILE A 25 -6.27 -5.86 0.33
N ILE A 26 -5.40 -5.51 -0.60
CA ILE A 26 -4.93 -6.45 -1.64
C ILE A 26 -3.49 -6.82 -1.34
N VAL A 27 -3.28 -8.06 -0.94
CA VAL A 27 -1.97 -8.66 -0.68
C VAL A 27 -1.37 -9.15 -1.99
N VAL A 28 -0.15 -8.69 -2.30
CA VAL A 28 0.56 -8.98 -3.54
C VAL A 28 1.89 -9.68 -3.22
N PRO A 29 1.92 -11.03 -3.29
CA PRO A 29 3.14 -11.80 -3.05
C PRO A 29 4.20 -11.59 -4.13
N GLY A 30 5.44 -11.94 -3.77
CA GLY A 30 6.57 -11.94 -4.69
C GLY A 30 6.78 -13.29 -5.40
N TRP A 31 7.96 -13.42 -6.00
CA TRP A 31 8.41 -14.68 -6.62
C TRP A 31 8.38 -15.84 -5.62
N ARG A 32 7.88 -17.00 -6.05
CA ARG A 32 7.63 -18.22 -5.26
C ARG A 32 6.53 -18.13 -4.20
N ASP A 33 5.74 -17.07 -4.25
CA ASP A 33 4.61 -16.84 -3.36
C ASP A 33 5.02 -16.70 -1.87
N SER A 34 4.06 -16.33 -1.02
CA SER A 34 4.22 -16.23 0.42
C SER A 34 3.72 -17.50 1.12
N GLY A 35 4.64 -18.30 1.67
CA GLY A 35 4.28 -19.54 2.38
C GLY A 35 3.44 -19.31 3.66
N PRO A 36 2.95 -20.38 4.33
CA PRO A 36 2.00 -20.27 5.44
C PRO A 36 2.49 -19.45 6.65
N GLY A 37 3.79 -19.50 6.96
CA GLY A 37 4.37 -18.73 8.08
C GLY A 37 4.68 -17.26 7.74
N HIS A 38 4.51 -16.86 6.48
CA HIS A 38 4.84 -15.51 6.02
C HIS A 38 3.79 -14.52 6.49
N TRP A 39 4.22 -13.31 6.87
CA TRP A 39 3.33 -12.25 7.34
C TRP A 39 2.17 -11.96 6.38
N GLN A 40 2.40 -11.97 5.06
CA GLN A 40 1.32 -11.81 4.07
C GLN A 40 0.22 -12.88 4.19
N SER A 41 0.57 -14.14 4.44
CA SER A 41 -0.39 -15.24 4.60
C SER A 41 -1.15 -15.09 5.91
N LEU A 42 -0.43 -14.87 7.01
CA LEU A 42 -1.01 -14.66 8.34
C LEU A 42 -1.99 -13.47 8.38
N TRP A 43 -1.66 -12.38 7.67
CA TRP A 43 -2.53 -11.22 7.59
C TRP A 43 -3.75 -11.47 6.71
N THR A 44 -3.59 -12.20 5.60
CA THR A 44 -4.72 -12.57 4.73
C THR A 44 -5.75 -13.41 5.50
N ASP A 45 -5.30 -14.35 6.33
CA ASP A 45 -6.18 -15.19 7.14
C ASP A 45 -6.88 -14.42 8.27
N ARG A 46 -6.24 -13.35 8.77
CA ARG A 46 -6.72 -12.57 9.93
C ARG A 46 -7.62 -11.39 9.55
N LEU A 47 -7.50 -10.85 8.34
CA LEU A 47 -8.20 -9.65 7.88
C LEU A 47 -9.35 -10.02 6.96
N PRO A 48 -10.62 -9.90 7.39
CA PRO A 48 -11.77 -10.25 6.55
C PRO A 48 -11.87 -9.46 5.24
N GLN A 49 -11.33 -8.24 5.23
CA GLN A 49 -11.28 -7.36 4.05
C GLN A 49 -10.03 -7.55 3.18
N ALA A 50 -9.15 -8.49 3.54
CA ALA A 50 -7.97 -8.81 2.75
C ALA A 50 -8.29 -9.87 1.69
N SER A 51 -7.84 -9.59 0.47
CA SER A 51 -7.75 -10.58 -0.61
C SER A 51 -6.30 -10.69 -1.05
N ARG A 52 -5.97 -11.81 -1.70
CA ARG A 52 -4.62 -12.10 -2.18
C ARG A 52 -4.65 -12.28 -3.68
N VAL A 53 -3.70 -11.64 -4.36
CA VAL A 53 -3.48 -11.88 -5.79
C VAL A 53 -2.89 -13.27 -5.97
N VAL A 54 -3.56 -14.10 -6.77
CA VAL A 54 -3.10 -15.44 -7.10
C VAL A 54 -2.57 -15.43 -8.54
N GLN A 55 -1.32 -15.87 -8.73
CA GLN A 55 -0.69 -16.00 -10.02
C GLN A 55 -0.71 -17.46 -10.48
N ASP A 56 -0.78 -17.68 -11.79
CA ASP A 56 -0.79 -19.03 -12.37
C ASP A 56 0.59 -19.73 -12.27
N ASP A 57 1.67 -18.97 -12.42
CA ASP A 57 3.04 -19.46 -12.29
C ASP A 57 3.86 -18.56 -11.35
N TRP A 58 4.22 -19.13 -10.20
CA TRP A 58 5.05 -18.50 -9.17
C TRP A 58 6.55 -18.66 -9.39
N ILE A 59 6.96 -19.57 -10.28
CA ILE A 59 8.35 -19.98 -10.51
C ILE A 59 8.95 -19.22 -11.70
N THR A 60 8.18 -19.04 -12.77
CA THR A 60 8.59 -18.31 -13.98
C THR A 60 7.74 -17.05 -14.12
N PRO A 61 8.00 -16.00 -13.32
CA PRO A 61 7.14 -14.84 -13.28
C PRO A 61 7.29 -14.02 -14.56
N VAL A 62 6.16 -13.57 -15.10
CA VAL A 62 6.10 -12.81 -16.35
C VAL A 62 5.22 -11.59 -16.15
N ARG A 63 5.75 -10.40 -16.43
CA ARG A 63 5.10 -9.10 -16.18
C ARG A 63 3.75 -9.03 -16.87
N HIS A 64 3.65 -9.45 -18.13
CA HIS A 64 2.40 -9.40 -18.90
C HIS A 64 1.34 -10.39 -18.45
N ALA A 65 1.68 -11.34 -17.56
CA ALA A 65 0.70 -12.21 -16.90
C ALA A 65 0.36 -11.68 -15.49
N TRP A 66 1.39 -11.26 -14.74
CA TRP A 66 1.24 -10.88 -13.35
C TRP A 66 0.56 -9.54 -13.14
N VAL A 67 0.91 -8.53 -13.95
CA VAL A 67 0.36 -7.17 -13.82
C VAL A 67 -1.13 -7.15 -14.17
N PRO A 68 -1.60 -7.71 -15.29
CA PRO A 68 -3.05 -7.73 -15.57
C PRO A 68 -3.87 -8.49 -14.51
N THR A 69 -3.32 -9.56 -13.92
CA THR A 69 -3.98 -10.31 -12.83
C THR A 69 -4.12 -9.46 -11.56
N LEU A 70 -3.08 -8.70 -11.21
CA LEU A 70 -3.13 -7.71 -10.13
C LEU A 70 -4.15 -6.61 -10.44
N GLU A 71 -4.08 -5.99 -11.62
CA GLU A 71 -4.98 -4.90 -12.03
C GLU A 71 -6.44 -5.33 -11.98
N ARG A 72 -6.76 -6.52 -12.50
CA ARG A 72 -8.10 -7.08 -12.42
C ARG A 72 -8.58 -7.21 -10.97
N THR A 73 -7.73 -7.71 -10.07
CA THR A 73 -8.08 -7.86 -8.65
C THR A 73 -8.33 -6.49 -7.99
N VAL A 74 -7.55 -5.46 -8.37
CA VAL A 74 -7.73 -4.07 -7.91
C VAL A 74 -9.04 -3.46 -8.43
N LEU A 75 -9.36 -3.69 -9.70
CA LEU A 75 -10.57 -3.16 -10.35
C LEU A 75 -11.84 -3.86 -9.85
N GLU A 76 -11.78 -5.15 -9.53
CA GLU A 76 -12.90 -5.96 -9.01
C GLU A 76 -13.16 -5.73 -7.51
N ALA A 77 -12.26 -5.08 -6.78
CA ALA A 77 -12.42 -4.84 -5.35
C ALA A 77 -13.68 -3.98 -5.05
N PRO A 78 -14.47 -4.30 -4.00
CA PRO A 78 -15.70 -3.56 -3.70
C PRO A 78 -15.46 -2.14 -3.15
N HIS A 79 -14.26 -1.87 -2.65
CA HIS A 79 -13.90 -0.62 -1.98
C HIS A 79 -12.57 -0.05 -2.50
N PRO A 80 -12.23 1.22 -2.18
CA PRO A 80 -10.90 1.76 -2.42
C PRO A 80 -9.82 0.84 -1.84
N VAL A 81 -8.69 0.74 -2.55
CA VAL A 81 -7.70 -0.31 -2.34
C VAL A 81 -6.50 0.21 -1.55
N VAL A 82 -6.09 -0.55 -0.54
CA VAL A 82 -4.74 -0.49 0.03
C VAL A 82 -3.95 -1.71 -0.41
N ILE A 83 -2.84 -1.50 -1.11
CA ILE A 83 -1.96 -2.58 -1.58
C ILE A 83 -0.93 -2.93 -0.50
N VAL A 84 -0.71 -4.23 -0.30
CA VAL A 84 0.30 -4.78 0.60
C VAL A 84 1.20 -5.72 -0.19
N ALA A 85 2.27 -5.18 -0.75
CA ALA A 85 3.13 -5.88 -1.70
C ALA A 85 4.47 -6.28 -1.07
N HIS A 86 5.01 -7.42 -1.51
CA HIS A 86 6.33 -7.90 -1.09
C HIS A 86 7.20 -8.25 -2.30
N SER A 87 8.49 -7.88 -2.25
CA SER A 87 9.48 -8.32 -3.25
C SER A 87 9.08 -8.00 -4.69
N LEU A 88 8.99 -9.00 -5.57
CA LEU A 88 8.54 -8.83 -6.95
C LEU A 88 7.11 -8.26 -7.04
N GLY A 89 6.26 -8.52 -6.05
CA GLY A 89 4.93 -7.92 -5.95
C GLY A 89 5.00 -6.40 -5.91
N CYS A 90 6.01 -5.80 -5.26
CA CYS A 90 6.20 -4.34 -5.29
C CYS A 90 6.44 -3.84 -6.72
N ILE A 91 7.24 -4.60 -7.49
CA ILE A 91 7.57 -4.24 -8.86
C ILE A 91 6.32 -4.39 -9.76
N ALA A 92 5.54 -5.45 -9.57
CA ALA A 92 4.26 -5.62 -10.25
C ALA A 92 3.29 -4.45 -9.95
N THR A 93 3.21 -4.01 -8.69
CA THR A 93 2.38 -2.88 -8.26
C THR A 93 2.74 -1.57 -8.99
N VAL A 94 4.03 -1.24 -9.11
CA VAL A 94 4.43 0.02 -9.77
C VAL A 94 4.33 -0.03 -11.30
N HIS A 95 4.12 -1.22 -11.89
CA HIS A 95 3.85 -1.40 -13.31
C HIS A 95 2.37 -1.25 -13.69
N MET A 96 1.46 -1.16 -12.71
CA MET A 96 0.03 -1.03 -13.00
C MET A 96 -0.28 0.23 -13.82
N GLY A 97 -1.24 0.11 -14.72
CA GLY A 97 -1.82 1.18 -15.49
C GLY A 97 -2.59 2.18 -14.62
N ALA A 98 -2.91 3.32 -15.23
CA ALA A 98 -3.53 4.45 -14.54
C ALA A 98 -4.92 4.12 -13.97
N GLU A 99 -5.72 3.29 -14.65
CA GLU A 99 -7.08 2.95 -14.22
C GLU A 99 -7.08 2.17 -12.91
N ALA A 100 -6.28 1.09 -12.82
CA ALA A 100 -6.11 0.33 -11.59
C ALA A 100 -5.45 1.19 -10.50
N SER A 101 -4.43 1.98 -10.86
CA SER A 101 -3.75 2.87 -9.91
C SER A 101 -4.68 3.92 -9.30
N ALA A 102 -5.69 4.40 -10.02
CA ALA A 102 -6.67 5.37 -9.52
C ALA A 102 -7.59 4.80 -8.42
N ARG A 103 -7.69 3.47 -8.30
CA ARG A 103 -8.43 2.80 -7.22
C ARG A 103 -7.64 2.70 -5.92
N VAL A 104 -6.33 2.90 -5.98
CA VAL A 104 -5.43 2.71 -4.84
C VAL A 104 -5.34 4.00 -4.02
N THR A 105 -5.59 3.90 -2.72
CA THR A 105 -5.47 5.02 -1.77
C THR A 105 -4.19 4.94 -0.94
N GLY A 106 -3.58 3.76 -0.86
CA GLY A 106 -2.34 3.53 -0.13
C GLY A 106 -1.60 2.29 -0.62
N ALA A 107 -0.27 2.29 -0.52
CA ALA A 107 0.54 1.09 -0.76
C ALA A 107 1.64 0.90 0.28
N LEU A 108 1.69 -0.29 0.88
CA LEU A 108 2.81 -0.77 1.67
C LEU A 108 3.69 -1.66 0.78
N LEU A 109 4.87 -1.16 0.42
CA LEU A 109 5.82 -1.80 -0.50
C LEU A 109 7.01 -2.35 0.30
N VAL A 110 7.03 -3.65 0.55
CA VAL A 110 7.99 -4.28 1.48
C VAL A 110 9.07 -5.03 0.71
N ALA A 111 10.33 -4.71 1.00
CA ALA A 111 11.51 -5.40 0.50
C ALA A 111 11.49 -5.55 -1.04
N PRO A 112 11.37 -4.46 -1.82
CA PRO A 112 11.21 -4.53 -3.28
C PRO A 112 12.34 -5.30 -3.93
N ALA A 113 12.10 -5.96 -5.06
CA ALA A 113 13.15 -6.67 -5.80
C ALA A 113 14.00 -5.74 -6.68
N ASP A 114 15.17 -6.21 -7.10
CA ASP A 114 15.97 -5.65 -8.22
C ASP A 114 15.89 -6.62 -9.42
N PRO A 115 14.94 -6.43 -10.34
CA PRO A 115 14.79 -7.28 -11.54
C PRO A 115 16.01 -7.24 -12.46
N GLU A 116 16.71 -6.10 -12.53
CA GLU A 116 17.84 -5.89 -13.43
C GLU A 116 19.05 -6.74 -13.05
N ARG A 117 19.15 -7.14 -11.77
CA ARG A 117 20.23 -8.01 -11.26
C ARG A 117 19.87 -9.48 -11.19
N ARG A 118 18.66 -9.87 -11.62
CA ARG A 118 18.14 -11.24 -11.42
C ARG A 118 17.50 -11.75 -12.70
N ALA A 119 18.16 -12.66 -13.39
CA ALA A 119 17.73 -13.18 -14.70
C ALA A 119 16.26 -13.68 -14.70
N VAL A 120 15.85 -14.41 -13.66
CA VAL A 120 14.48 -14.94 -13.52
C VAL A 120 13.41 -13.84 -13.37
N LEU A 121 13.81 -12.62 -12.99
CA LEU A 121 12.91 -11.47 -12.79
C LEU A 121 13.01 -10.46 -13.94
N SER A 122 13.91 -10.66 -14.89
CA SER A 122 14.29 -9.64 -15.88
C SER A 122 13.15 -9.11 -16.75
N ASP A 123 12.06 -9.89 -16.93
CA ASP A 123 10.86 -9.45 -17.64
C ASP A 123 10.13 -8.26 -16.97
N PHE A 124 10.39 -8.04 -15.67
CA PHE A 124 9.88 -6.89 -14.93
C PHE A 124 10.78 -5.64 -15.06
N ALA A 125 11.89 -5.72 -15.79
CA ALA A 125 12.71 -4.57 -16.14
C ALA A 125 12.21 -3.88 -17.44
N PRO A 126 12.49 -2.58 -17.63
CA PRO A 126 12.97 -1.66 -16.61
C PRO A 126 11.89 -1.42 -15.55
N VAL A 127 12.31 -1.14 -14.31
CA VAL A 127 11.37 -0.74 -13.25
C VAL A 127 10.95 0.71 -13.50
N PRO A 128 9.65 1.07 -13.40
CA PRO A 128 9.21 2.46 -13.55
C PRO A 128 9.82 3.36 -12.47
N TYR A 129 10.46 4.45 -12.89
CA TYR A 129 11.02 5.50 -12.02
C TYR A 129 10.17 6.78 -12.14
N ALA A 130 8.94 6.73 -11.65
CA ALA A 130 8.02 7.86 -11.65
C ALA A 130 7.22 7.91 -10.33
N PRO A 131 6.76 9.10 -9.91
CA PRO A 131 5.92 9.22 -8.71
C PRO A 131 4.66 8.38 -8.81
N LEU A 132 4.30 7.70 -7.72
CA LEU A 132 3.04 6.98 -7.63
C LEU A 132 1.89 7.98 -7.42
N PRO A 133 0.70 7.74 -8.00
CA PRO A 133 -0.45 8.66 -7.87
C PRO A 133 -1.18 8.52 -6.53
N TYR A 134 -0.61 7.79 -5.57
CA TYR A 134 -1.18 7.49 -4.26
C TYR A 134 -0.10 7.48 -3.18
N ARG A 135 -0.51 7.65 -1.92
CA ARG A 135 0.41 7.57 -0.78
C ARG A 135 1.05 6.17 -0.72
N SER A 136 2.35 6.11 -0.46
CA SER A 136 3.04 4.82 -0.32
C SER A 136 4.12 4.86 0.74
N ILE A 137 4.34 3.71 1.40
CA ILE A 137 5.42 3.46 2.34
C ILE A 137 6.28 2.34 1.77
N LEU A 138 7.56 2.62 1.52
CA LEU A 138 8.55 1.63 1.13
C LEU A 138 9.36 1.20 2.34
N VAL A 139 9.29 -0.10 2.68
CA VAL A 139 10.09 -0.72 3.73
C VAL A 139 11.25 -1.47 3.10
N ALA A 140 12.48 -1.24 3.53
CA ALA A 140 13.64 -1.97 3.01
C ALA A 140 14.67 -2.29 4.09
N SER A 141 15.33 -3.45 3.97
CA SER A 141 16.36 -3.91 4.88
C SER A 141 17.77 -3.54 4.41
N SER A 142 18.66 -3.22 5.34
CA SER A 142 20.07 -2.90 5.04
C SER A 142 20.90 -4.09 4.54
N ASN A 143 20.42 -5.33 4.71
CA ASN A 143 21.07 -6.57 4.25
C ASN A 143 20.16 -7.43 3.36
N ASP A 144 19.18 -6.82 2.67
CA ASP A 144 18.31 -7.55 1.75
C ASP A 144 19.14 -8.11 0.57
N PRO A 145 19.15 -9.44 0.33
CA PRO A 145 19.87 -10.02 -0.80
C PRO A 145 19.23 -9.70 -2.15
N TYR A 146 17.93 -9.36 -2.21
CA TYR A 146 17.18 -9.16 -3.44
C TYR A 146 17.22 -7.74 -3.98
N CYS A 147 17.47 -6.75 -3.12
CA CYS A 147 17.61 -5.36 -3.52
C CYS A 147 18.53 -4.60 -2.56
N PRO A 148 19.66 -4.06 -3.03
CA PRO A 148 20.53 -3.25 -2.20
C PRO A 148 19.79 -2.03 -1.63
N ILE A 149 20.02 -1.70 -0.36
CA ILE A 149 19.34 -0.58 0.32
C ILE A 149 19.47 0.77 -0.40
N ARG A 150 20.59 0.99 -1.12
CA ARG A 150 20.78 2.20 -1.94
C ARG A 150 19.79 2.28 -3.10
N LEU A 151 19.50 1.14 -3.74
CA LEU A 151 18.53 1.04 -4.82
C LEU A 151 17.11 1.19 -4.27
N ALA A 152 16.78 0.51 -3.17
CA ALA A 152 15.48 0.70 -2.50
C ALA A 152 15.22 2.16 -2.10
N GLY A 153 16.26 2.86 -1.62
CA GLY A 153 16.16 4.31 -1.37
C GLY A 153 16.02 5.16 -2.64
N ALA A 154 16.53 4.71 -3.78
CA ALA A 154 16.30 5.37 -5.07
C ALA A 154 14.86 5.15 -5.57
N TYR A 155 14.33 3.93 -5.42
CA TYR A 155 12.92 3.64 -5.66
C TYR A 155 12.02 4.53 -4.80
N ALA A 156 12.26 4.60 -3.48
CA ALA A 156 11.44 5.42 -2.59
C ALA A 156 11.40 6.90 -3.03
N ARG A 157 12.56 7.46 -3.42
CA ARG A 157 12.62 8.84 -3.95
C ARG A 157 11.86 8.99 -5.27
N ALA A 158 12.03 8.05 -6.20
CA ALA A 158 11.40 8.13 -7.51
C ALA A 158 9.87 7.98 -7.42
N TRP A 159 9.40 7.08 -6.56
CA TRP A 159 7.99 6.79 -6.34
C TRP A 159 7.30 7.79 -5.41
N GLY A 160 8.05 8.69 -4.76
CA GLY A 160 7.52 9.62 -3.77
C GLY A 160 7.07 8.95 -2.47
N SER A 161 7.62 7.77 -2.16
CA SER A 161 7.25 6.97 -0.99
C SER A 161 7.94 7.46 0.29
N GLU A 162 7.23 7.36 1.41
CA GLU A 162 7.86 7.37 2.73
C GLU A 162 8.82 6.17 2.83
N PHE A 163 10.02 6.38 3.38
CA PHE A 163 11.04 5.33 3.40
C PHE A 163 11.34 4.85 4.83
N VAL A 164 11.01 3.59 5.10
CA VAL A 164 11.31 2.92 6.36
C VAL A 164 12.47 1.96 6.16
N ARG A 165 13.62 2.31 6.74
CA ARG A 165 14.82 1.47 6.70
C ARG A 165 14.88 0.57 7.93
N LEU A 166 14.90 -0.74 7.71
CA LEU A 166 15.19 -1.75 8.72
C LEU A 166 16.68 -2.08 8.74
N GLN A 167 17.24 -2.34 9.92
CA GLN A 167 18.62 -2.81 10.04
C GLN A 167 18.65 -4.33 10.12
N GLN A 168 19.43 -4.95 9.23
CA GLN A 168 19.70 -6.40 9.25
C GLN A 168 18.46 -7.31 9.26
N ALA A 169 17.36 -6.88 8.65
CA ALA A 169 16.07 -7.58 8.64
C ALA A 169 15.90 -8.60 7.49
N GLY A 170 16.99 -8.99 6.82
CA GLY A 170 16.97 -9.90 5.68
C GLY A 170 16.04 -9.45 4.58
N HIS A 171 15.25 -10.38 4.02
CA HIS A 171 14.26 -10.08 2.99
C HIS A 171 12.84 -9.83 3.56
N VAL A 172 12.73 -9.57 4.88
CA VAL A 172 11.45 -9.32 5.57
C VAL A 172 10.45 -10.46 5.31
N ASN A 173 10.90 -11.67 5.60
CA ASN A 173 10.19 -12.92 5.36
C ASN A 173 10.40 -13.89 6.54
N VAL A 174 9.88 -15.12 6.44
CA VAL A 174 9.95 -16.11 7.53
C VAL A 174 11.40 -16.43 7.91
N GLU A 175 12.28 -16.61 6.93
CA GLU A 175 13.70 -16.94 7.17
C GLU A 175 14.44 -15.83 7.91
N SER A 176 13.95 -14.59 7.84
CA SER A 176 14.47 -13.44 8.59
C SER A 176 13.67 -13.10 9.84
N GLY A 177 12.74 -13.96 10.27
CA GLY A 177 11.97 -13.82 11.51
C GLY A 177 10.67 -13.01 11.38
N HIS A 178 10.19 -12.75 10.17
CA HIS A 178 9.00 -11.92 9.91
C HIS A 178 7.77 -12.79 9.65
N GLY A 179 7.14 -13.24 10.74
CA GLY A 179 5.82 -13.89 10.78
C GLY A 179 4.70 -12.91 11.13
N GLU A 180 4.31 -12.76 12.40
CA GLU A 180 3.24 -11.81 12.77
C GLU A 180 3.55 -10.34 12.40
N TRP A 181 4.84 -9.98 12.38
CA TRP A 181 5.39 -8.67 12.01
C TRP A 181 4.59 -7.44 12.50
N PRO A 182 4.63 -7.12 13.81
CA PRO A 182 3.86 -6.02 14.40
C PRO A 182 4.15 -4.62 13.83
N LEU A 183 5.40 -4.35 13.42
CA LEU A 183 5.74 -3.09 12.76
C LEU A 183 4.99 -2.95 11.43
N GLY A 184 4.89 -4.02 10.65
CA GLY A 184 4.15 -4.02 9.40
C GLY A 184 2.67 -3.68 9.60
N TRP A 185 2.05 -4.24 10.65
CA TRP A 185 0.69 -3.89 11.04
C TRP A 185 0.52 -2.39 11.33
N ALA A 186 1.43 -1.80 12.10
CA ALA A 186 1.37 -0.37 12.41
C ALA A 186 1.47 0.50 11.14
N LEU A 187 2.33 0.12 10.19
CA LEU A 187 2.46 0.81 8.91
C LEU A 187 1.19 0.68 8.05
N LEU A 188 0.62 -0.53 7.97
CA LEU A 188 -0.65 -0.77 7.28
C LEU A 188 -1.79 0.06 7.88
N HIS A 189 -1.93 0.08 9.20
CA HIS A 189 -2.92 0.92 9.88
C HIS A 189 -2.77 2.39 9.53
N SER A 190 -1.53 2.91 9.49
CA SER A 190 -1.31 4.31 9.09
C SER A 190 -1.77 4.63 7.67
N LEU A 191 -1.80 3.65 6.77
CA LEU A 191 -2.29 3.81 5.39
C LEU A 191 -3.83 3.76 5.34
N VAL A 192 -4.44 2.88 6.14
CA VAL A 192 -5.90 2.75 6.23
C VAL A 192 -6.53 3.97 6.90
N ASP A 193 -5.98 4.42 8.04
CA ASP A 193 -6.52 5.53 8.82
C ASP A 193 -6.29 6.90 8.13
N GLY A 194 -5.26 6.99 7.28
CA GLY A 194 -4.90 8.19 6.52
C GLY A 194 -5.77 8.45 5.29
N ALA A 195 -6.68 7.54 4.91
CA ALA A 195 -7.59 7.70 3.77
C ALA A 195 -8.60 8.87 3.93
N GLY A 196 -8.63 9.52 5.10
CA GLY A 196 -9.40 10.74 5.37
C GLY A 196 -8.71 12.07 5.05
N TRP A 197 -7.49 12.08 4.50
CA TRP A 197 -6.85 13.33 4.05
C TRP A 197 -7.42 13.80 2.71
N GLY A 198 -8.62 14.36 2.76
CA GLY A 198 -9.09 15.27 1.73
C GLY A 198 -8.11 16.45 1.65
N MET A 199 -7.43 16.59 0.51
CA MET A 199 -6.87 17.88 0.10
C MET A 199 -8.05 18.86 0.03
N GLY A 200 -8.31 19.55 1.13
CA GLY A 200 -9.11 20.77 1.12
C GLY A 200 -8.51 21.67 0.06
N SER A 201 -9.32 21.95 -0.96
CA SER A 201 -9.07 22.97 -1.95
C SER A 201 -8.55 24.21 -1.23
N GLY A 202 -7.29 24.54 -1.48
CA GLY A 202 -6.73 25.82 -1.08
C GLY A 202 -7.56 26.91 -1.74
N ALA A 203 -8.43 27.54 -0.95
CA ALA A 203 -9.15 28.73 -1.35
C ALA A 203 -8.13 29.79 -1.77
N GLU A 204 -8.24 30.22 -3.01
CA GLU A 204 -7.51 31.33 -3.58
C GLU A 204 -7.89 32.61 -2.82
N PRO A 205 -6.96 33.37 -2.23
CA PRO A 205 -7.31 34.66 -1.64
C PRO A 205 -7.52 35.67 -2.76
N ALA A 206 -8.78 36.04 -2.97
CA ALA A 206 -9.16 37.20 -3.76
C ALA A 206 -8.36 38.43 -3.30
N ARG A 207 -7.63 39.06 -4.22
CA ARG A 207 -7.11 40.42 -4.02
C ARG A 207 -7.94 41.40 -4.82
N SER A 208 -8.51 42.33 -4.06
CA SER A 208 -9.39 43.43 -4.44
C SER A 208 -8.77 44.33 -5.50
N ALA A 209 -9.64 44.83 -6.37
CA ALA A 209 -9.42 46.04 -7.14
C ALA A 209 -9.26 47.25 -6.19
N ALA A 210 -8.27 48.09 -6.50
CA ALA A 210 -8.21 49.53 -6.28
C ALA A 210 -7.09 50.09 -7.17
#